data_AF-A0A937C0H9-F1
#
_entry.id   AF-A0A937C0H9-F1
#
_cell.length_a   1.000
_cell.length_b   1.000
_cell.length_c   1.000
_cell.angle_alpha   90.00
_cell.angle_beta   90.00
_cell.angle_gamma   90.00
#
_symmetry.space_group_name_H-M   'P 1'
#
loop_
_entity.id
_entity.type
_entity.pdbx_description
1 polymer ?
#
loop_
_entity_poly.entity_id
_entity_poly.type
_entity_poly.pdbx_seq_one_letter_code
_entity_poly.pdbx_strand_id
1 'polypeptide(L)' 'MAVILKLPKAWEINKKATYLVFNVGVNNILNNKDIVTGGYEQLRYDAQTSSADPILVNKFPAKLYYAYGLNFFSSVTLRF' A
#
# COMPACT_ATOMS: atom_id res chain seq x y z
N MET A 1 12.36 -8.53 8.49
CA MET A 1 13.55 -8.76 9.32
C MET A 1 14.32 -7.46 9.48
N ALA A 2 14.81 -7.19 10.69
CA ALA A 2 15.58 -5.99 11.00
C ALA A 2 16.98 -6.39 11.51
N VAL A 3 18.01 -5.71 11.03
CA VAL A 3 19.40 -5.86 11.51
C VAL A 3 19.87 -4.50 12.00
N ILE A 4 20.42 -4.47 13.22
CA ILE A 4 20.94 -3.27 13.85
C ILE A 4 22.45 -3.38 13.91
N LEU A 5 23.14 -2.43 13.31
CA LEU A 5 24.59 -2.36 13.31
C LEU A 5 25.06 -1.11 14.07
N LYS A 6 25.96 -1.28 15.03
CA LYS A 6 26.65 -0.13 15.65
C LYS A 6 27.76 0.32 14.72
N LEU A 7 27.82 1.62 14.42
CA LEU A 7 28.88 2.17 13.58
C LEU A 7 30.17 2.42 14.39
N PRO A 8 31.34 2.43 13.74
CA PRO A 8 32.62 2.72 14.39
C PRO A 8 32.64 4.12 15.02
N LYS A 9 33.50 4.30 16.04
CA LYS A 9 33.62 5.56 16.79
C LYS A 9 33.91 6.80 15.91
N ALA A 10 34.58 6.61 14.77
CA ALA A 10 34.87 7.68 13.81
C ALA A 10 33.61 8.28 13.15
N TRP A 11 32.47 7.57 13.22
CA TRP A 11 31.20 7.95 12.61
C TRP A 11 30.18 8.39 13.67
N GLU A 12 30.63 8.62 14.90
CA GLU A 12 29.79 9.16 15.97
C GLU A 12 29.48 10.64 15.71
N ILE A 13 28.19 10.97 15.67
CA ILE A 13 27.72 12.35 15.58
C ILE A 13 27.61 12.89 17.01
N ASN A 14 28.21 14.06 17.30
CA ASN A 14 28.18 14.71 18.61
C ASN A 14 28.65 13.82 19.80
N LYS A 15 29.63 12.94 19.57
CA LYS A 15 30.12 11.96 20.57
C LYS A 15 29.05 10.97 21.05
N LYS A 16 27.98 10.77 20.27
CA LYS A 16 26.95 9.77 20.54
C LYS A 16 27.10 8.58 19.60
N ALA A 17 26.91 7.39 20.16
CA ALA A 17 26.94 6.15 19.40
C ALA A 17 25.89 6.19 18.29
N THR A 18 26.35 6.11 17.03
CA THR A 18 25.48 6.09 15.86
C THR A 18 25.20 4.65 15.44
N TYR A 19 23.96 4.34 15.12
CA TYR A 19 23.48 3.03 14.71
C TYR A 19 22.86 3.11 13.33
N LEU A 20 23.15 2.10 12.52
CA LEU A 20 22.49 1.87 11.25
C LEU A 20 21.49 0.72 11.44
N VAL A 21 20.22 0.98 11.17
CA VAL A 21 19.17 -0.05 11.19
C VAL A 21 18.74 -0.34 9.76
N PHE A 22 18.93 -1.58 9.33
CA PHE A 22 18.48 -2.05 8.03
C PHE A 22 17.26 -2.95 8.21
N ASN A 23 16.17 -2.63 7.52
CA ASN A 23 14.97 -3.45 7.51
C ASN A 23 14.71 -3.93 6.09
N VAL A 24 14.43 -5.21 5.96
CA VAL A 24 13.93 -5.79 4.71
C VAL A 24 12.72 -6.64 5.01
N GLY A 25 11.76 -6.66 4.09
CA GLY A 25 10.62 -7.52 4.21
C GLY A 25 9.96 -7.80 2.89
N VAL A 26 9.19 -8.88 2.90
CA VAL A 26 8.39 -9.34 1.78
C VAL A 26 6.96 -9.41 2.27
N ASN A 27 6.06 -8.76 1.55
CA ASN A 27 4.63 -8.78 1.79
C ASN A 27 3.95 -9.57 0.68
N ASN A 28 2.83 -10.20 1.03
CA ASN A 28 2.02 -10.99 0.09
C ASN A 28 2.82 -12.12 -0.59
N ILE A 29 3.40 -13.01 0.22
CA ILE A 29 4.27 -14.13 -0.23
C ILE A 29 3.53 -15.06 -1.21
N LEU A 30 2.21 -15.17 -1.08
CA LEU A 30 1.35 -15.97 -1.96
C LEU A 30 0.96 -15.24 -3.26
N ASN A 31 1.44 -14.01 -3.47
CA ASN A 31 1.16 -13.18 -4.63
C ASN A 31 -0.34 -13.02 -4.95
N ASN A 32 -1.17 -12.87 -3.92
CA ASN A 32 -2.61 -12.72 -4.06
C ASN A 32 -2.96 -11.31 -4.59
N LYS A 33 -3.55 -11.24 -5.79
CA LYS A 33 -3.94 -9.98 -6.46
C LYS A 33 -5.43 -9.65 -6.29
N ASP A 34 -6.19 -10.54 -5.66
CA ASP A 34 -7.63 -10.39 -5.46
C ASP A 34 -7.96 -9.68 -4.13
N ILE A 35 -6.93 -9.16 -3.45
CA ILE A 35 -7.09 -8.38 -2.22
C ILE A 35 -7.64 -7.00 -2.59
N VAL A 36 -8.91 -6.74 -2.28
CA VAL A 36 -9.53 -5.43 -2.47
C VAL A 36 -9.03 -4.45 -1.40
N THR A 37 -8.40 -3.35 -1.80
CA THR A 37 -7.88 -2.29 -0.91
C THR A 37 -8.83 -1.12 -0.75
N GLY A 38 -9.81 -1.01 -1.64
CA GLY A 38 -10.84 0.00 -1.59
C GLY A 38 -11.70 -0.06 -2.83
N GLY A 39 -12.56 0.93 -2.98
CA GLY A 39 -13.38 1.10 -4.16
C GLY A 39 -14.17 2.38 -4.04
N TYR A 40 -14.73 2.83 -5.15
CA TYR A 40 -15.68 3.92 -5.14
C TYR A 40 -16.87 3.56 -6.01
N GLU A 41 -18.03 3.97 -5.52
CA GLU A 41 -19.26 3.96 -6.30
C GLU A 41 -19.51 5.36 -6.80
N GLN A 42 -19.66 5.50 -8.11
CA GLN A 42 -20.14 6.74 -8.67
C GLN A 42 -21.65 6.73 -8.47
N LEU A 43 -22.17 7.55 -7.53
CA LEU A 43 -23.61 7.74 -7.21
C LEU A 43 -24.39 8.37 -8.39
N ARG A 44 -24.26 7.80 -9.58
CA ARG A 44 -25.06 8.15 -10.74
C ARG A 44 -26.32 7.29 -10.72
N TYR A 45 -27.42 7.93 -10.36
CA TYR A 45 -28.74 7.33 -10.45
C TYR A 45 -29.24 7.43 -11.89
N ASP A 46 -29.60 6.30 -12.50
CA ASP A 46 -30.29 6.27 -13.78
C ASP A 46 -31.79 6.44 -13.52
N ALA A 47 -32.27 7.68 -13.54
CA ALA A 47 -33.68 7.96 -13.36
C ALA A 47 -34.45 7.51 -14.60
N GLN A 48 -35.53 6.74 -14.41
CA GLN A 48 -36.43 6.38 -15.50
C GLN A 48 -37.11 7.66 -16.03
N THR A 49 -36.66 8.13 -17.19
CA THR A 49 -37.17 9.38 -17.78
C THR A 49 -38.43 9.16 -18.64
N SER A 50 -38.72 7.92 -19.04
CA SER A 50 -39.93 7.55 -19.80
C SER A 50 -40.24 6.05 -19.69
N SER A 51 -41.47 5.64 -20.00
CA SER A 51 -41.89 4.22 -20.04
C SER A 51 -41.16 3.38 -21.10
N ALA A 52 -40.46 4.05 -22.03
CA ALA A 52 -39.64 3.42 -23.07
C ALA A 52 -38.16 3.25 -22.68
N ASP A 53 -37.72 3.80 -21.54
CA ASP A 53 -36.32 3.81 -21.12
C ASP A 53 -36.12 2.92 -19.87
N PRO A 54 -35.62 1.67 -20.02
CA PRO A 54 -35.51 0.74 -18.90
C PRO A 54 -34.38 1.13 -17.94
N ILE A 55 -34.64 1.08 -16.63
CA ILE A 55 -33.62 1.32 -15.60
C ILE A 55 -32.55 0.22 -15.68
N LEU A 56 -31.30 0.60 -15.93
CA LEU A 56 -30.17 -0.31 -15.95
C LEU A 56 -29.42 -0.26 -14.62
N VAL A 57 -29.72 -1.20 -13.71
CA VAL A 57 -29.12 -1.31 -12.36
C VAL A 57 -27.58 -1.44 -12.41
N ASN A 58 -27.03 -2.01 -13.49
CA ASN A 58 -25.59 -2.18 -13.70
C ASN A 58 -24.94 -1.14 -14.62
N LYS A 59 -25.60 -0.01 -14.91
CA LYS A 59 -25.03 1.02 -15.79
C LYS A 59 -23.76 1.67 -15.22
N PHE A 60 -23.63 1.70 -13.89
CA PHE A 60 -22.50 2.28 -13.17
C PHE A 60 -21.95 1.30 -12.12
N PRO A 61 -21.21 0.26 -12.52
CA PRO A 61 -20.65 -0.69 -11.57
C PRO A 61 -19.61 -0.02 -10.67
N ALA A 62 -19.55 -0.48 -9.42
CA ALA A 62 -18.53 -0.05 -8.46
C ALA A 62 -17.13 -0.31 -9.03
N LYS A 63 -16.24 0.68 -8.94
CA LYS A 63 -14.84 0.48 -9.29
C LYS A 63 -14.07 0.08 -8.04
N LEU A 64 -13.53 -1.14 -8.05
CA LEU A 64 -12.71 -1.66 -6.97
C LEU A 64 -11.22 -1.42 -7.27
N TYR A 65 -10.48 -1.10 -6.22
CA TYR A 65 -9.04 -1.01 -6.20
C TYR A 65 -8.48 -2.26 -5.54
N TYR A 66 -7.42 -2.80 -6.12
CA TYR A 66 -6.78 -4.02 -5.65
C TYR A 66 -5.40 -3.70 -5.09
N ALA A 67 -4.98 -4.49 -4.09
CA ALA A 67 -3.64 -4.43 -3.56
C ALA A 67 -2.64 -4.86 -4.63
N TYR A 68 -1.41 -4.36 -4.49
CA TYR A 68 -0.30 -4.96 -5.22
C TYR A 68 -0.12 -6.42 -4.77
N GLY A 69 0.37 -7.25 -5.71
CA GLY A 69 0.72 -8.65 -5.48
C GLY A 69 1.92 -8.79 -4.54
N LEU A 70 2.83 -9.71 -4.85
CA LEU A 70 4.08 -9.85 -4.11
C LEU A 70 4.83 -8.51 -4.07
N ASN A 71 5.15 -8.02 -2.88
CA ASN A 71 5.78 -6.72 -2.69
C ASN A 71 7.01 -6.84 -1.78
N PHE A 72 8.07 -6.11 -2.12
CA PHE A 72 9.32 -6.10 -1.38
C PHE A 72 9.58 -4.68 -0.87
N PHE A 73 10.05 -4.57 0.36
CA PHE A 73 10.49 -3.30 0.91
C PHE A 73 11.85 -3.44 1.57
N SER A 74 12.63 -2.37 1.46
CA SER A 74 13.89 -2.20 2.19
C SER A 74 13.95 -0.77 2.74
N SER A 75 14.36 -0.61 3.99
CA SER A 75 14.58 0.71 4.59
C SER A 75 15.88 0.74 5.37
N VAL A 76 16.52 1.90 5.35
CA VAL A 76 17.71 2.22 6.14
C VAL A 76 17.35 3.37 7.08
N THR A 77 17.68 3.24 8.35
CA THR A 77 17.48 4.29 9.34
C THR A 77 18.79 4.58 10.06
N LEU A 78 19.16 5.85 10.10
CA LEU A 78 20.30 6.34 10.88
C LEU A 78 19.79 6.83 12.24
N ARG A 79 20.36 6.33 13.34
CA ARG A 79 20.03 6.70 14.71
C ARG A 79 21.28 7.23 15.42
N PHE A 80 21.21 8.38 16.08
CA PHE A 80 22.32 9.06 16.76
C PHE A 80 21.95 9.46 18.20
#